data_AF-A0A1Y4GGY1-F1
#
_entry.id   AF-A0A1Y4GGY1-F1
#
_cell.length_a   1.000
_cell.length_b   1.000
_cell.length_c   1.000
_cell.angle_alpha   90.00
_cell.angle_beta   90.00
_cell.angle_gamma   90.00
#
_symmetry.space_group_name_H-M   'P 1'
#
loop_
_entity.id
_entity.type
_entity.pdbx_description
1 polymer ?
#
loop_
_entity_poly.entity_id
_entity_poly.type
_entity_poly.pdbx_seq_one_letter_code
_entity_poly.pdbx_strand_id
1 'polypeptide(L)'
;MPAKVSNIQPRAVIDSAAVHFPLFSYYERPKIKTANGVKFWQYFGHWYTTFELSRYDLNCTYTPYLPETPAYAQNNINTPTYKSIRSAINRIYRSYLDVISPQDRAILYSLLSSGDYVYAPRITRLDIAFDLPSCIVPTPADFIRYVQKGRGSGNRYLKAATADGIYSYDKRHDSWQLVQQQPDGSKQAIDTKPYFMGYKERLRQALLKNEVTIYVGTQNGEIKIYGKRGLICYELSARRMILRKIMPDRRLCVLRNPLMLQGLFANAAKRIAENNCQGNGMA
;
A
#
# COMPACT_ATOMS: atom_id res chain seq x y z
N MET A 1 9.21 -25.33 24.55
CA MET A 1 9.82 -25.68 23.25
C MET A 1 9.53 -24.56 22.27
N PRO A 2 10.53 -23.88 21.66
CA PRO A 2 10.22 -22.88 20.65
C PRO A 2 9.63 -23.59 19.43
N ALA A 3 8.47 -23.14 18.98
CA ALA A 3 7.83 -23.63 17.77
C ALA A 3 8.85 -23.57 16.63
N LYS A 4 9.01 -24.69 15.89
CA LYS A 4 9.73 -24.71 14.62
C LYS A 4 9.20 -23.52 13.80
N VAL A 5 10.04 -22.52 13.57
CA VAL A 5 9.80 -21.49 12.58
C VAL A 5 9.63 -22.27 11.28
N SER A 6 8.39 -22.42 10.83
CA SER A 6 8.11 -23.02 9.53
C SER A 6 8.95 -22.26 8.51
N ASN A 7 9.42 -22.93 7.46
CA ASN A 7 10.07 -22.26 6.33
C ASN A 7 9.04 -21.34 5.68
N ILE A 8 8.84 -20.14 6.23
CA ILE A 8 7.95 -19.15 5.66
C ILE A 8 8.70 -18.58 4.47
N GLN A 9 8.38 -19.08 3.29
CA GLN A 9 8.92 -18.55 2.05
C GLN A 9 8.52 -17.07 1.92
N PRO A 10 9.40 -16.21 1.36
CA PRO A 10 9.04 -14.85 1.03
C PRO A 10 7.79 -14.80 0.16
N ARG A 11 6.78 -14.06 0.60
CA ARG A 11 5.51 -13.91 -0.12
C ARG A 11 5.42 -12.51 -0.69
N ALA A 12 5.00 -12.39 -1.94
CA ALA A 12 4.65 -11.13 -2.58
C ALA A 12 3.14 -11.08 -2.78
N VAL A 13 2.51 -9.98 -2.37
CA VAL A 13 1.07 -9.78 -2.49
C VAL A 13 0.75 -8.38 -2.98
N ILE A 14 -0.37 -8.25 -3.68
CA ILE A 14 -1.01 -6.94 -3.85
C ILE A 14 -2.01 -6.83 -2.71
N ASP A 15 -1.75 -5.96 -1.76
CA ASP A 15 -2.64 -5.80 -0.60
C ASP A 15 -3.93 -5.15 -1.04
N SER A 16 -3.80 -3.91 -1.51
CA SER A 16 -4.92 -3.06 -1.86
C SER A 16 -4.62 -2.23 -3.10
N ALA A 17 -5.67 -1.80 -3.79
CA ALA A 17 -5.58 -0.88 -4.91
C ALA A 17 -6.71 0.14 -4.84
N ALA A 18 -6.41 1.38 -5.21
CA ALA A 18 -7.40 2.41 -5.46
C ALA A 18 -7.59 2.59 -6.97
N VAL A 19 -8.84 2.68 -7.41
CA VAL A 19 -9.19 2.77 -8.83
C VAL A 19 -10.11 3.96 -9.07
N HIS A 20 -9.81 4.66 -10.14
CA HIS A 20 -10.59 5.73 -10.72
C HIS A 20 -11.43 5.19 -11.89
N PHE A 21 -12.69 5.60 -11.93
CA PHE A 21 -13.63 5.31 -13.00
C PHE A 21 -13.99 6.64 -13.67
N PRO A 22 -13.58 6.84 -14.94
CA PRO A 22 -13.68 8.14 -15.60
C PRO A 22 -15.09 8.49 -16.09
N LEU A 23 -16.01 7.54 -16.17
CA LEU A 23 -17.35 7.80 -16.72
C LEU A 23 -18.22 8.62 -15.75
N PHE A 24 -18.82 9.68 -16.30
CA PHE A 24 -19.61 10.69 -15.62
C PHE A 24 -21.12 10.46 -15.77
N SER A 25 -21.86 11.01 -14.82
CA SER A 25 -23.30 11.23 -14.91
C SER A 25 -23.60 12.69 -14.82
N TYR A 26 -24.45 13.19 -15.72
CA TYR A 26 -24.96 14.55 -15.67
C TYR A 26 -26.08 14.75 -14.64
N TYR A 27 -26.61 13.67 -14.06
CA TYR A 27 -27.65 13.72 -13.03
C TYR A 27 -27.09 13.77 -11.60
N GLU A 28 -27.88 14.30 -10.67
CA GLU A 28 -27.60 14.24 -9.23
C GLU A 28 -27.40 12.78 -8.79
N ARG A 29 -26.18 12.45 -8.36
CA ARG A 29 -25.83 11.12 -7.86
C ARG A 29 -25.44 11.17 -6.38
N PRO A 30 -25.75 10.11 -5.62
CA PRO A 30 -25.25 9.96 -4.27
C PRO A 30 -23.71 10.01 -4.25
N LYS A 31 -23.14 10.71 -3.26
CA LYS A 31 -21.68 10.80 -3.08
C LYS A 31 -21.03 9.47 -2.74
N ILE A 32 -21.78 8.51 -2.18
CA ILE A 32 -21.31 7.18 -1.79
C ILE A 32 -22.37 6.15 -2.17
N LYS A 33 -21.94 5.02 -2.75
CA LYS A 33 -22.78 3.86 -3.03
C LYS A 33 -22.04 2.56 -2.73
N THR A 34 -22.76 1.51 -2.40
CA THR A 34 -22.20 0.16 -2.20
C THR A 34 -22.95 -0.81 -3.08
N ALA A 35 -22.22 -1.63 -3.84
CA ALA A 35 -22.81 -2.69 -4.67
C ALA A 35 -21.89 -3.92 -4.66
N ASN A 36 -22.48 -5.11 -4.54
CA ASN A 36 -21.79 -6.39 -4.36
C ASN A 36 -20.64 -6.30 -3.33
N GLY A 37 -20.83 -5.61 -2.21
CA GLY A 37 -19.82 -5.43 -1.16
C GLY A 37 -18.60 -4.58 -1.54
N VAL A 38 -18.67 -3.82 -2.64
CA VAL A 38 -17.66 -2.82 -3.02
C VAL A 38 -18.24 -1.43 -2.79
N LYS A 39 -17.53 -0.61 -2.02
CA LYS A 39 -17.90 0.78 -1.75
C LYS A 39 -17.29 1.70 -2.80
N PHE A 40 -18.12 2.55 -3.37
CA PHE A 40 -17.73 3.60 -4.30
C PHE A 40 -18.00 4.96 -3.69
N TRP A 41 -17.11 5.91 -3.94
CA TRP A 41 -17.32 7.31 -3.60
C TRP A 41 -17.07 8.20 -4.80
N GLN A 42 -17.75 9.34 -4.82
CA GLN A 42 -17.67 10.30 -5.89
C GLN A 42 -16.83 11.52 -5.47
N TYR A 43 -15.95 11.99 -6.36
CA TYR A 43 -15.18 13.21 -6.19
C TYR A 43 -15.02 13.93 -7.53
N PHE A 44 -15.44 15.19 -7.60
CA PHE A 44 -15.52 16.00 -8.83
C PHE A 44 -16.14 15.23 -10.01
N GLY A 45 -17.32 14.62 -9.80
CA GLY A 45 -18.04 13.89 -10.84
C GLY A 45 -17.49 12.50 -11.16
N HIS A 46 -16.29 12.13 -10.71
CA HIS A 46 -15.68 10.82 -10.95
C HIS A 46 -15.93 9.83 -9.82
N TRP A 47 -16.03 8.55 -10.17
CA TRP A 47 -16.17 7.46 -9.20
C TRP A 47 -14.82 6.85 -8.84
N TYR A 48 -14.70 6.47 -7.57
CA TYR A 48 -13.51 5.85 -7.03
C TYR A 48 -13.91 4.68 -6.14
N THR A 49 -13.02 3.69 -6.06
CA THR A 49 -13.13 2.61 -5.09
C THR A 49 -11.75 2.19 -4.60
N THR A 50 -11.70 1.55 -3.45
CA THR A 50 -10.56 0.79 -2.94
C THR A 50 -10.98 -0.64 -2.72
N PHE A 51 -10.09 -1.56 -3.06
CA PHE A 51 -10.32 -2.98 -2.85
C PHE A 51 -9.05 -3.64 -2.36
N GLU A 52 -9.22 -4.67 -1.54
CA GLU A 52 -8.13 -5.45 -0.96
C GLU A 52 -8.05 -6.80 -1.68
N LEU A 53 -7.06 -6.96 -2.54
CA LEU A 53 -6.85 -8.17 -3.34
C LEU A 53 -6.38 -9.34 -2.47
N SER A 54 -5.55 -9.05 -1.48
CA SER A 54 -5.01 -10.06 -0.56
C SER A 54 -6.08 -10.73 0.32
N ARG A 55 -7.31 -10.20 0.35
CA ARG A 55 -8.45 -10.75 1.10
C ARG A 55 -9.27 -11.79 0.33
N TYR A 56 -8.97 -12.01 -0.96
CA TYR A 56 -9.59 -13.09 -1.73
C TYR A 56 -8.79 -14.38 -1.58
N ASP A 57 -9.44 -15.44 -1.11
CA ASP A 57 -8.82 -16.76 -0.97
C ASP A 57 -8.70 -17.50 -2.33
N LEU A 58 -8.20 -18.73 -2.29
CA LEU A 58 -8.05 -19.61 -3.46
C LEU A 58 -9.40 -19.99 -4.11
N ASN A 59 -10.47 -19.94 -3.32
CA ASN A 59 -11.84 -20.18 -3.75
C ASN A 59 -12.54 -18.91 -4.28
N CYS A 60 -11.82 -17.77 -4.28
CA CYS A 60 -12.32 -16.45 -4.66
C CYS A 60 -13.36 -15.87 -3.70
N THR A 61 -13.40 -16.35 -2.46
CA THR A 61 -14.21 -15.80 -1.39
C THR A 61 -13.49 -14.61 -0.77
N TYR A 62 -14.22 -13.51 -0.60
CA TYR A 62 -13.70 -12.31 0.06
C TYR A 62 -13.83 -12.43 1.57
N THR A 63 -12.72 -12.27 2.28
CA THR A 63 -12.70 -12.21 3.75
C THR A 63 -12.88 -10.75 4.20
N PRO A 64 -13.98 -10.37 4.87
CA PRO A 64 -14.21 -8.99 5.28
C PRO A 64 -13.20 -8.50 6.34
N TYR A 65 -13.13 -7.18 6.48
CA TYR A 65 -12.38 -6.52 7.56
C TYR A 65 -12.99 -6.88 8.93
N LEU A 66 -12.13 -7.17 9.90
CA LEU A 66 -12.52 -7.51 11.27
C LEU A 66 -12.06 -6.38 12.21
N PRO A 67 -12.96 -5.54 12.76
CA PRO A 67 -12.58 -4.37 13.56
C PRO A 67 -11.71 -4.67 14.77
N GLU A 68 -11.93 -5.82 15.41
CA GLU A 68 -11.24 -6.23 16.64
C GLU A 68 -9.93 -6.98 16.37
N THR A 69 -9.59 -7.22 15.10
CA THR A 69 -8.36 -7.92 14.73
C THR A 69 -7.23 -6.92 14.46
N PRO A 70 -6.01 -7.12 14.99
CA PRO A 70 -4.88 -6.25 14.67
C PRO A 70 -4.55 -6.24 13.17
N ALA A 71 -4.18 -5.08 12.62
CA ALA A 71 -3.91 -4.92 11.19
C ALA A 71 -2.89 -5.94 10.64
N TYR A 72 -1.83 -6.25 11.38
CA TYR A 72 -0.82 -7.23 10.97
C TYR A 72 -1.39 -8.66 10.76
N ALA A 73 -2.51 -8.99 11.43
CA ALA A 73 -3.14 -10.30 11.36
C ALA A 73 -4.11 -10.42 10.17
N GLN A 74 -4.66 -9.29 9.70
CA GLN A 74 -5.68 -9.24 8.65
C GLN A 74 -5.25 -8.57 7.33
N ASN A 75 -4.07 -7.96 7.26
CA ASN A 75 -3.51 -7.43 6.01
C ASN A 75 -2.70 -8.51 5.29
N ASN A 76 -2.60 -8.41 3.96
CA ASN A 76 -1.70 -9.25 3.17
C ASN A 76 -1.94 -10.77 3.36
N ILE A 77 -3.21 -11.20 3.50
CA ILE A 77 -3.59 -12.55 3.96
C ILE A 77 -3.22 -13.62 2.92
N ASN A 78 -3.69 -13.45 1.69
CA ASN A 78 -3.59 -14.45 0.62
C ASN A 78 -2.64 -13.98 -0.48
N THR A 79 -1.85 -14.92 -0.97
CA THR A 79 -1.04 -14.68 -2.17
C THR A 79 -1.99 -14.60 -3.36
N PRO A 80 -1.89 -13.55 -4.19
CA PRO A 80 -2.81 -13.40 -5.30
C PRO A 80 -2.61 -14.55 -6.30
N THR A 81 -3.70 -15.23 -6.66
CA THR A 81 -3.74 -16.16 -7.78
C THR A 81 -4.36 -15.49 -8.98
N TYR A 82 -4.05 -15.97 -10.19
CA TYR A 82 -4.75 -15.49 -11.39
C TYR A 82 -6.28 -15.57 -11.24
N LYS A 83 -6.77 -16.66 -10.64
CA LYS A 83 -8.19 -16.88 -10.37
C LYS A 83 -8.76 -15.83 -9.41
N SER A 84 -8.10 -15.60 -8.27
CA SER A 84 -8.58 -14.64 -7.26
C SER A 84 -8.55 -13.20 -7.77
N ILE A 85 -7.51 -12.81 -8.50
CA ILE A 85 -7.43 -11.48 -9.14
C ILE A 85 -8.52 -11.29 -10.18
N ARG A 86 -8.73 -12.28 -11.06
CA ARG A 86 -9.80 -12.22 -12.06
C ARG A 86 -11.17 -12.07 -11.40
N SER A 87 -11.42 -12.81 -10.32
CA SER A 87 -12.67 -12.72 -9.55
C SER A 87 -12.85 -11.34 -8.92
N ALA A 88 -11.83 -10.81 -8.23
CA ALA A 88 -11.88 -9.48 -7.62
C ALA A 88 -12.16 -8.39 -8.66
N ILE A 89 -11.46 -8.43 -9.80
CA ILE A 89 -11.68 -7.46 -10.88
C ILE A 89 -13.09 -7.60 -11.46
N ASN A 90 -13.57 -8.83 -11.72
CA ASN A 90 -14.94 -9.06 -12.20
C ASN A 90 -15.98 -8.49 -11.24
N ARG A 91 -15.80 -8.70 -9.94
CA ARG A 91 -16.68 -8.16 -8.90
C ARG A 91 -16.70 -6.64 -8.93
N ILE A 92 -15.54 -5.99 -9.01
CA ILE A 92 -15.43 -4.53 -9.09
C ILE A 92 -16.16 -3.97 -10.32
N TYR A 93 -15.94 -4.56 -11.50
CA TYR A 93 -16.63 -4.13 -12.71
C TYR A 93 -18.15 -4.31 -12.59
N ARG A 94 -18.61 -5.47 -12.10
CA ARG A 94 -20.06 -5.72 -11.88
C ARG A 94 -20.65 -4.70 -10.90
N SER A 95 -20.01 -4.49 -9.75
CA SER A 95 -20.43 -3.47 -8.79
C SER A 95 -20.48 -2.07 -9.38
N TYR A 96 -19.51 -1.71 -10.22
CA TYR A 96 -19.52 -0.41 -10.88
C TYR A 96 -20.70 -0.26 -11.85
N LEU A 97 -20.99 -1.30 -12.64
CA LEU A 97 -22.14 -1.31 -13.54
C LEU A 97 -23.47 -1.19 -12.78
N ASP A 98 -23.56 -1.72 -11.57
CA ASP A 98 -24.74 -1.59 -10.68
C ASP A 98 -24.85 -0.21 -10.01
N VAL A 99 -23.73 0.50 -9.87
CA VAL A 99 -23.67 1.84 -9.26
C VAL A 99 -24.10 2.94 -10.24
N ILE A 100 -23.79 2.79 -11.53
CA ILE A 100 -24.11 3.75 -12.59
C ILE A 100 -25.51 3.53 -13.18
N SER A 101 -26.08 4.56 -13.83
CA SER A 101 -27.40 4.45 -14.45
C SER A 101 -27.40 3.51 -15.68
N PRO A 102 -28.57 3.01 -16.11
CA PRO A 102 -28.69 2.23 -17.34
C PRO A 102 -28.16 2.97 -18.58
N GLN A 103 -28.36 4.29 -18.68
CA GLN A 103 -27.86 5.10 -19.80
C GLN A 103 -26.32 5.13 -19.81
N ASP A 104 -25.69 5.41 -18.67
CA ASP A 104 -24.24 5.39 -18.53
C ASP A 104 -23.65 4.01 -18.85
N ARG A 105 -24.35 2.94 -18.43
CA ARG A 105 -23.97 1.57 -18.72
C ARG A 105 -23.92 1.31 -20.23
N ALA A 106 -24.92 1.76 -20.98
CA ALA A 106 -24.95 1.64 -22.44
C ALA A 106 -23.82 2.45 -23.11
N ILE A 107 -23.58 3.68 -22.64
CA ILE A 107 -22.46 4.52 -23.11
C ILE A 107 -21.11 3.83 -22.86
N LEU A 108 -20.89 3.30 -21.66
CA LEU A 108 -19.67 2.59 -21.31
C LEU A 108 -19.43 1.39 -22.23
N TYR A 109 -20.46 0.60 -22.54
CA TYR A 109 -20.33 -0.52 -23.46
C TYR A 109 -19.98 -0.07 -24.88
N SER A 110 -20.59 1.01 -25.36
CA SER A 110 -20.26 1.59 -26.67
C SER A 110 -18.79 2.04 -26.74
N LEU A 111 -18.34 2.79 -25.72
CA LEU A 111 -16.96 3.32 -25.64
C LEU A 111 -15.90 2.23 -25.48
N LEU A 112 -16.18 1.18 -24.70
CA LEU A 112 -15.25 0.06 -24.56
C LEU A 112 -15.18 -0.77 -25.86
N SER A 113 -16.28 -0.85 -26.62
CA SER A 113 -16.35 -1.60 -27.88
C SER A 113 -15.68 -0.86 -29.05
N SER A 114 -15.66 0.48 -29.03
CA SER A 114 -14.97 1.30 -30.04
C SER A 114 -13.44 1.32 -29.86
N GLY A 115 -12.91 0.67 -28.83
CA GLY A 115 -11.49 0.69 -28.50
C GLY A 115 -11.02 1.97 -27.83
N ASP A 116 -11.94 2.86 -27.42
CA ASP A 116 -11.60 4.06 -26.66
C ASP A 116 -11.33 3.74 -25.18
N TYR A 117 -10.10 3.28 -24.93
CA TYR A 117 -9.63 2.95 -23.59
C TYR A 117 -9.38 4.15 -22.69
N VAL A 118 -9.66 5.40 -23.12
CA VAL A 118 -9.62 6.57 -22.22
C VAL A 118 -10.59 6.39 -21.07
N TYR A 119 -11.72 5.72 -21.32
CA TYR A 119 -12.76 5.46 -20.32
C TYR A 119 -12.55 4.19 -19.48
N ALA A 120 -11.45 3.46 -19.71
CA ALA A 120 -11.14 2.27 -18.92
C ALA A 120 -10.75 2.65 -17.47
N PRO A 121 -11.26 1.95 -16.45
CA PRO A 121 -10.89 2.19 -15.06
C PRO A 121 -9.38 2.12 -14.84
N ARG A 122 -8.84 3.11 -14.12
CA ARG A 122 -7.39 3.27 -13.92
C ARG A 122 -7.00 3.15 -12.46
N ILE A 123 -5.97 2.37 -12.20
CA ILE A 123 -5.34 2.28 -10.89
C ILE A 123 -4.64 3.62 -10.59
N THR A 124 -4.93 4.18 -9.42
CA THR A 124 -4.38 5.45 -8.92
C THR A 124 -3.45 5.26 -7.73
N ARG A 125 -3.61 4.17 -6.99
CA ARG A 125 -2.72 3.70 -5.92
C ARG A 125 -2.66 2.18 -5.96
N LEU A 126 -1.49 1.64 -5.65
CA LEU A 126 -1.28 0.22 -5.45
C LEU A 126 -0.41 0.00 -4.21
N ASP A 127 -0.85 -0.87 -3.31
CA ASP A 127 -0.11 -1.27 -2.13
C ASP A 127 0.39 -2.71 -2.34
N ILE A 128 1.70 -2.89 -2.39
CA ILE A 128 2.36 -4.17 -2.70
C ILE A 128 3.22 -4.56 -1.50
N ALA A 129 3.00 -5.75 -0.94
CA ALA A 129 3.71 -6.19 0.24
C ALA A 129 4.60 -7.40 -0.02
N PHE A 130 5.76 -7.42 0.64
CA PHE A 130 6.75 -8.48 0.60
C PHE A 130 7.07 -8.93 2.02
N ASP A 131 6.79 -10.19 2.33
CA ASP A 131 7.28 -10.82 3.55
C ASP A 131 8.75 -11.19 3.34
N LEU A 132 9.66 -10.52 4.05
CA LEU A 132 11.11 -10.70 3.95
C LEU A 132 11.70 -11.30 5.24
N PRO A 133 12.82 -12.01 5.13
CA PRO A 133 13.59 -12.46 6.29
C PRO A 133 13.96 -11.29 7.21
N SER A 134 13.89 -11.52 8.52
CA SER A 134 14.14 -10.48 9.53
C SER A 134 15.59 -9.98 9.58
N CYS A 135 16.53 -10.63 8.89
CA CYS A 135 17.89 -10.14 8.73
C CYS A 135 18.01 -8.95 7.74
N ILE A 136 16.99 -8.70 6.91
CA ILE A 136 16.98 -7.66 5.87
C ILE A 136 16.35 -6.35 6.40
N VAL A 137 16.53 -6.02 7.68
CA VAL A 137 16.07 -4.75 8.25
C VAL A 137 17.21 -3.72 8.15
N PRO A 138 17.01 -2.57 7.45
CA PRO A 138 17.96 -1.47 7.44
C PRO A 138 18.26 -0.98 8.85
N THR A 139 19.46 -0.46 9.05
CA THR A 139 19.82 0.16 10.33
C THR A 139 19.12 1.52 10.48
N PRO A 140 18.98 2.04 11.72
CA PRO A 140 18.55 3.42 11.93
C PRO A 140 19.36 4.45 11.11
N ALA A 141 20.67 4.23 10.96
CA ALA A 141 21.55 5.09 10.17
C ALA A 141 21.23 5.04 8.67
N ASP A 142 20.86 3.88 8.13
CA ASP A 142 20.47 3.74 6.73
C ASP A 142 19.22 4.56 6.42
N PHE A 143 18.22 4.54 7.31
CA PHE A 143 17.02 5.36 7.15
C PHE A 143 17.33 6.86 7.18
N ILE A 144 18.14 7.31 8.14
CA ILE A 144 18.56 8.72 8.26
C ILE A 144 19.33 9.15 7.00
N ARG A 145 20.30 8.34 6.57
CA ARG A 145 21.07 8.58 5.34
C ARG A 145 20.15 8.69 4.13
N TYR A 146 19.18 7.78 3.99
CA TYR A 146 18.22 7.79 2.89
C TYR A 146 17.39 9.08 2.85
N VAL A 147 16.93 9.60 3.98
CA VAL A 147 16.11 10.82 3.98
C VAL A 147 16.91 12.11 3.88
N GLN A 148 18.17 12.12 4.30
CA GLN A 148 19.05 13.29 4.22
C GLN A 148 19.74 13.42 2.85
N LYS A 149 20.20 12.31 2.25
CA LYS A 149 21.13 12.33 1.12
C LYS A 149 20.50 11.89 -0.21
N GLY A 150 21.16 12.28 -1.30
CA GLY A 150 20.84 11.87 -2.67
C GLY A 150 19.72 12.68 -3.34
N ARG A 151 19.54 12.47 -4.65
CA ARG A 151 18.60 13.23 -5.46
C ARG A 151 17.16 13.07 -4.96
N GLY A 152 16.52 14.19 -4.63
CA GLY A 152 15.14 14.23 -4.15
C GLY A 152 14.95 14.01 -2.65
N SER A 153 16.03 14.01 -1.85
CA SER A 153 15.98 13.93 -0.38
C SER A 153 15.11 15.02 0.26
N GLY A 154 15.03 16.20 -0.35
CA GLY A 154 14.17 17.31 0.09
C GLY A 154 12.70 16.94 0.29
N ASN A 155 12.17 15.97 -0.46
CA ASN A 155 10.78 15.51 -0.35
C ASN A 155 10.60 14.22 0.46
N ARG A 156 11.71 13.64 0.96
CA ARG A 156 11.67 12.40 1.74
C ARG A 156 11.35 12.69 3.20
N TYR A 157 10.64 11.76 3.83
CA TYR A 157 10.35 11.74 5.25
C TYR A 157 10.60 10.36 5.84
N LEU A 158 10.81 10.34 7.16
CA LEU A 158 10.89 9.15 7.99
C LEU A 158 9.98 9.35 9.21
N LYS A 159 9.12 8.37 9.47
CA LYS A 159 8.23 8.32 10.63
C LYS A 159 8.22 6.93 11.24
N ALA A 160 7.91 6.85 12.52
CA ALA A 160 7.68 5.60 13.22
C ALA A 160 6.39 5.71 14.04
N ALA A 161 5.40 4.86 13.76
CA ALA A 161 4.19 4.78 14.56
C ALA A 161 4.34 3.72 15.65
N THR A 162 3.98 4.07 16.88
CA THR A 162 4.01 3.21 18.07
C THR A 162 2.68 3.33 18.81
N ALA A 163 2.53 2.61 19.92
CA ALA A 163 1.40 2.79 20.84
C ALA A 163 1.35 4.21 21.44
N ASP A 164 2.51 4.83 21.67
CA ASP A 164 2.62 6.15 22.31
C ASP A 164 2.32 7.33 21.35
N GLY A 165 2.33 7.09 20.04
CA GLY A 165 2.09 8.13 19.03
C GLY A 165 2.92 7.95 17.76
N ILE A 166 3.19 9.05 17.06
CA ILE A 166 3.97 9.05 15.82
C ILE A 166 5.24 9.86 16.02
N TYR A 167 6.38 9.19 15.98
CA TYR A 167 7.68 9.83 15.87
C TYR A 167 7.90 10.29 14.43
N SER A 168 8.28 11.56 14.25
CA SER A 168 8.67 12.14 12.97
C SER A 168 10.10 12.63 13.06
N TYR A 169 10.93 12.27 12.08
CA TYR A 169 12.31 12.73 12.02
C TYR A 169 12.41 14.06 11.25
N ASP A 170 12.93 15.09 11.92
CA ASP A 170 13.24 16.36 11.31
C ASP A 170 14.69 16.37 10.80
N LYS A 171 14.81 16.25 9.48
CA LYS A 171 16.10 16.25 8.79
C LYS A 171 16.83 17.60 8.81
N ARG A 172 16.16 18.71 9.12
CA ARG A 172 16.79 20.04 9.17
C ARG A 172 17.58 20.22 10.46
N HIS A 173 17.04 19.68 11.56
CA HIS A 173 17.62 19.80 12.89
C HIS A 173 18.25 18.50 13.41
N ASP A 174 18.25 17.44 12.58
CA ASP A 174 18.72 16.10 12.94
C ASP A 174 18.11 15.56 14.23
N SER A 175 16.81 15.80 14.40
CA SER A 175 16.08 15.51 15.65
C SER A 175 14.82 14.69 15.41
N TRP A 176 14.28 14.15 16.48
CA TRP A 176 13.03 13.38 16.46
C TRP A 176 11.99 14.08 17.29
N GLN A 177 10.76 14.10 16.78
CA GLN A 177 9.60 14.64 17.45
C GLN A 177 8.53 13.58 17.60
N LEU A 178 8.14 13.27 18.83
CA LEU A 178 6.96 12.47 19.12
C LEU A 178 5.73 13.37 19.05
N VAL A 179 4.81 13.04 18.14
CA VAL A 179 3.50 13.68 18.05
C VAL A 179 2.47 12.77 18.71
N GLN A 180 1.86 13.25 19.79
CA GLN A 180 0.79 12.57 20.51
C GLN A 180 -0.52 13.31 20.32
N GLN A 181 -1.62 12.55 20.18
CA GLN A 181 -2.96 13.11 20.18
C GLN A 181 -3.50 13.08 21.60
N GLN A 182 -3.90 14.24 22.10
CA GLN A 182 -4.46 14.40 23.43
C GLN A 182 -5.97 14.04 23.43
N PRO A 183 -6.58 13.76 24.60
CA PRO A 183 -8.00 13.42 24.70
C PRO A 183 -8.94 14.49 24.12
N ASP A 184 -8.52 15.76 24.14
CA ASP A 184 -9.24 16.91 23.57
C ASP A 184 -9.09 17.03 22.04
N GLY A 185 -8.36 16.12 21.41
CA GLY A 185 -8.07 16.13 19.97
C GLY A 185 -6.91 17.05 19.56
N SER A 186 -6.32 17.79 20.49
CA SER A 186 -5.11 18.59 20.24
C SER A 186 -3.89 17.69 20.03
N LYS A 187 -2.82 18.28 19.47
CA LYS A 187 -1.56 17.57 19.21
C LYS A 187 -0.43 18.21 20.00
N GLN A 188 0.29 17.40 20.74
CA GLN A 188 1.52 17.81 21.42
C GLN A 188 2.71 17.21 20.68
N ALA A 189 3.75 18.02 20.46
CA ALA A 189 5.03 17.58 19.93
C ALA A 189 6.07 17.63 21.05
N ILE A 190 6.81 16.53 21.23
CA ILE A 190 7.87 16.40 22.24
C ILE A 190 9.16 16.03 21.51
N ASP A 191 10.22 16.80 21.70
CA ASP A 191 11.55 16.45 21.16
C ASP A 191 12.09 15.24 21.91
N THR A 192 12.04 14.07 21.28
CA THR A 192 12.52 12.83 21.87
C THR A 192 12.85 11.79 20.81
N LYS A 193 13.97 11.10 20.99
CA LYS A 193 14.41 10.03 20.09
C LYS A 193 13.71 8.72 20.47
N PRO A 194 13.09 8.01 19.52
CA PRO A 194 12.53 6.70 19.78
C PRO A 194 13.62 5.71 20.22
N TYR A 195 13.36 4.98 21.30
CA TYR A 195 14.35 4.10 21.95
C TYR A 195 14.94 3.04 21.01
N PHE A 196 14.15 2.61 20.01
CA PHE A 196 14.52 1.60 19.02
C PHE A 196 15.40 2.13 17.88
N MET A 197 15.51 3.46 17.72
CA MET A 197 16.43 4.08 16.74
C MET A 197 17.86 4.25 17.28
N GLY A 198 18.18 3.60 18.40
CA GLY A 198 19.54 3.56 18.94
C GLY A 198 20.49 2.67 18.13
N TYR A 199 20.05 1.48 17.72
CA TYR A 199 20.85 0.52 16.94
C TYR A 199 19.97 -0.56 16.28
N LYS A 200 20.57 -1.33 15.36
CA LYS A 200 19.88 -2.28 14.46
C LYS A 200 19.07 -3.34 15.20
N GLU A 201 19.64 -3.95 16.23
CA GLU A 201 19.03 -5.07 16.95
C GLU A 201 17.78 -4.62 17.71
N ARG A 202 17.78 -3.43 18.34
CA ARG A 202 16.59 -2.87 18.99
C ARG A 202 15.47 -2.61 17.99
N LEU A 203 15.78 -1.98 16.85
CA LEU A 203 14.79 -1.75 15.80
C LEU A 203 14.18 -3.06 15.31
N ARG A 204 15.02 -4.07 15.05
CA ARG A 204 14.56 -5.39 14.61
C ARG A 204 13.63 -6.03 15.65
N GLN A 205 13.98 -5.97 16.94
CA GLN A 205 13.15 -6.52 18.00
C GLN A 205 11.81 -5.79 18.12
N ALA A 206 11.81 -4.45 18.09
CA ALA A 206 10.60 -3.65 18.13
C ALA A 206 9.66 -3.98 16.95
N LEU A 207 10.22 -4.12 15.74
CA LEU A 207 9.46 -4.54 14.55
C LEU A 207 8.86 -5.94 14.73
N LEU A 208 9.66 -6.94 15.12
CA LEU A 208 9.20 -8.33 15.28
C LEU A 208 8.14 -8.49 16.37
N LYS A 209 8.16 -7.64 17.40
CA LYS A 209 7.15 -7.57 18.46
C LYS A 209 5.91 -6.75 18.07
N ASN A 210 5.87 -6.17 16.87
CA ASN A 210 4.82 -5.27 16.39
C ASN A 210 4.64 -4.01 17.25
N GLU A 211 5.70 -3.57 17.94
CA GLU A 211 5.68 -2.35 18.76
C GLU A 211 5.81 -1.09 17.89
N VAL A 212 6.33 -1.24 16.68
CA VAL A 212 6.57 -0.15 15.74
C VAL A 212 6.22 -0.52 14.30
N THR A 213 5.73 0.47 13.55
CA THR A 213 5.76 0.47 12.08
C THR A 213 6.59 1.65 11.60
N ILE A 214 7.60 1.38 10.77
CA ILE A 214 8.43 2.42 10.14
C ILE A 214 7.80 2.82 8.81
N TYR A 215 7.73 4.11 8.56
CA TYR A 215 7.26 4.70 7.31
C TYR A 215 8.38 5.55 6.72
N VAL A 216 8.78 5.23 5.50
CA VAL A 216 9.83 5.96 4.78
C VAL A 216 9.38 6.22 3.35
N GLY A 217 9.42 7.47 2.90
CA GLY A 217 8.79 7.77 1.62
C GLY A 217 8.75 9.23 1.21
N THR A 218 7.88 9.50 0.25
CA THR A 218 7.57 10.81 -0.33
C THR A 218 6.06 10.90 -0.58
N GLN A 219 5.55 12.07 -0.99
CA GLN A 219 4.16 12.21 -1.43
C GLN A 219 3.75 11.28 -2.60
N ASN A 220 4.72 10.77 -3.37
CA ASN A 220 4.46 9.90 -4.52
C ASN A 220 4.54 8.41 -4.18
N GLY A 221 4.99 8.06 -2.99
CA GLY A 221 5.01 6.68 -2.54
C GLY A 221 5.77 6.50 -1.25
N GLU A 222 5.38 5.47 -0.51
CA GLU A 222 5.81 5.20 0.85
C GLU A 222 6.10 3.72 0.99
N ILE A 223 7.14 3.38 1.75
CA ILE A 223 7.40 2.04 2.23
C ILE A 223 7.03 1.99 3.69
N LYS A 224 6.20 1.01 4.05
CA LYS A 224 5.90 0.65 5.42
C LYS A 224 6.67 -0.61 5.78
N ILE A 225 7.28 -0.64 6.96
CA ILE A 225 8.05 -1.76 7.45
C ILE A 225 7.52 -2.12 8.83
N TYR A 226 7.02 -3.33 8.98
CA TYR A 226 6.37 -3.80 10.21
C TYR A 226 6.57 -5.30 10.40
N GLY A 227 6.40 -5.78 11.64
CA GLY A 227 6.40 -7.21 11.91
C GLY A 227 5.11 -7.88 11.45
N LYS A 228 5.24 -9.12 10.98
CA LYS A 228 4.10 -9.96 10.64
C LYS A 228 4.44 -11.43 10.81
N ARG A 229 3.78 -12.13 11.74
CA ARG A 229 3.94 -13.58 11.96
C ARG A 229 5.40 -14.03 12.13
N GLY A 230 6.21 -13.25 12.87
CA GLY A 230 7.64 -13.53 13.09
C GLY A 230 8.56 -13.14 11.92
N LEU A 231 8.03 -12.53 10.86
CA LEU A 231 8.76 -11.97 9.73
C LEU A 231 8.68 -10.45 9.72
N ILE A 232 9.38 -9.83 8.78
CA ILE A 232 9.30 -8.40 8.49
C ILE A 232 8.61 -8.21 7.15
N CYS A 233 7.53 -7.46 7.14
CA CYS A 233 6.80 -7.11 5.94
C CYS A 233 7.23 -5.73 5.43
N TYR A 234 7.54 -5.64 4.14
CA TYR A 234 7.78 -4.39 3.42
C TYR A 234 6.62 -4.11 2.48
N GLU A 235 5.88 -3.03 2.72
CA GLU A 235 4.73 -2.64 1.91
C GLU A 235 5.00 -1.33 1.17
N LEU A 236 5.10 -1.40 -0.15
CA LEU A 236 5.20 -0.26 -1.04
C LEU A 236 3.81 0.26 -1.39
N SER A 237 3.43 1.43 -0.86
CA SER A 237 2.30 2.22 -1.33
C SER A 237 2.73 3.10 -2.51
N ALA A 238 2.54 2.62 -3.74
CA ALA A 238 2.89 3.31 -4.97
C ALA A 238 1.78 4.26 -5.43
N ARG A 239 2.13 5.53 -5.66
CA ARG A 239 1.22 6.58 -6.15
C ARG A 239 1.87 7.35 -7.30
N ARG A 240 1.08 8.12 -8.05
CA ARG A 240 1.54 9.12 -9.05
C ARG A 240 2.77 8.64 -9.86
N MET A 241 3.93 9.24 -9.62
CA MET A 241 5.17 8.95 -10.36
C MET A 241 5.72 7.55 -10.09
N ILE A 242 5.65 7.05 -8.86
CA ILE A 242 6.13 5.69 -8.54
C ILE A 242 5.24 4.66 -9.21
N LEU A 243 3.93 4.87 -9.16
CA LEU A 243 2.97 3.99 -9.84
C LEU A 243 3.22 3.95 -11.35
N ARG A 244 3.43 5.10 -12.01
CA ARG A 244 3.75 5.16 -13.45
C ARG A 244 5.04 4.41 -13.82
N LYS A 245 6.00 4.33 -12.90
CA LYS A 245 7.26 3.61 -13.13
C LYS A 245 7.10 2.10 -13.02
N ILE A 246 6.35 1.62 -12.03
CA ILE A 246 6.19 0.17 -11.79
C ILE A 246 5.06 -0.45 -12.60
N MET A 247 4.07 0.36 -13.01
CA MET A 247 2.90 -0.04 -13.79
C MET A 247 2.54 1.07 -14.79
N PRO A 248 3.24 1.18 -15.94
CA PRO A 248 2.96 2.22 -16.94
C PRO A 248 1.53 2.14 -17.48
N ASP A 249 1.08 0.94 -17.83
CA ASP A 249 -0.33 0.70 -18.15
C ASP A 249 -1.14 0.44 -16.89
N ARG A 250 -1.89 1.47 -16.48
CA ARG A 250 -2.67 1.47 -15.24
C ARG A 250 -4.10 0.97 -15.41
N ARG A 251 -4.48 0.39 -16.55
CA ARG A 251 -5.84 -0.19 -16.69
C ARG A 251 -6.03 -1.29 -15.65
N LEU A 252 -7.17 -1.30 -14.97
CA LEU A 252 -7.47 -2.33 -13.96
C LEU A 252 -7.38 -3.75 -14.53
N CYS A 253 -7.81 -3.95 -15.78
CA CYS A 253 -7.80 -5.25 -16.45
C CYS A 253 -6.38 -5.83 -16.66
N VAL A 254 -5.33 -5.00 -16.66
CA VAL A 254 -3.93 -5.45 -16.85
C VAL A 254 -3.46 -6.36 -15.73
N LEU A 255 -3.99 -6.19 -14.51
CA LEU A 255 -3.71 -7.08 -13.39
C LEU A 255 -4.18 -8.53 -13.65
N ARG A 256 -5.04 -8.77 -14.65
CA ARG A 256 -5.39 -10.13 -15.05
C ARG A 256 -4.23 -10.84 -15.77
N ASN A 257 -3.24 -10.13 -16.31
CA ASN A 257 -2.14 -10.77 -17.03
C ASN A 257 -1.05 -11.25 -16.05
N PRO A 258 -0.75 -12.56 -15.96
CA PRO A 258 0.29 -13.08 -15.07
C PRO A 258 1.68 -12.46 -15.28
N LEU A 259 2.08 -12.21 -16.52
CA LEU A 259 3.39 -11.61 -16.83
C LEU A 259 3.47 -10.16 -16.32
N MET A 260 2.37 -9.42 -16.41
CA MET A 260 2.29 -8.05 -15.89
C MET A 260 2.39 -8.03 -14.36
N LEU A 261 1.80 -9.01 -13.67
CA LEU A 261 1.93 -9.14 -12.22
C LEU A 261 3.35 -9.49 -11.80
N GLN A 262 4.02 -10.39 -12.51
CA GLN A 262 5.41 -10.74 -12.25
C GLN A 262 6.33 -9.52 -12.44
N GLY A 263 6.17 -8.79 -13.55
CA GLY A 263 6.91 -7.55 -13.81
C GLY A 263 6.64 -6.47 -12.75
N LEU A 264 5.39 -6.36 -12.31
CA LEU A 264 4.99 -5.45 -11.23
C LEU A 264 5.69 -5.78 -9.91
N PHE A 265 5.70 -7.06 -9.50
CA PHE A 265 6.40 -7.48 -8.29
C PHE A 265 7.91 -7.26 -8.40
N ALA A 266 8.53 -7.59 -9.53
CA ALA A 266 9.95 -7.37 -9.75
C ALA A 266 10.30 -5.87 -9.66
N ASN A 267 9.51 -5.00 -10.30
CA ASN A 267 9.72 -3.55 -10.26
C ASN A 267 9.50 -2.97 -8.87
N ALA A 268 8.49 -3.46 -8.13
CA ALA A 268 8.23 -3.05 -6.76
C ALA A 268 9.36 -3.48 -5.81
N ALA A 269 9.83 -4.72 -5.92
CA ALA A 269 10.98 -5.23 -5.17
C ALA A 269 12.24 -4.41 -5.45
N LYS A 270 12.53 -4.12 -6.73
CA LYS A 270 13.62 -3.22 -7.12
C LYS A 270 13.49 -1.85 -6.44
N ARG A 271 12.29 -1.29 -6.39
CA ARG A 271 12.06 0.03 -5.78
C ARG A 271 12.23 0.02 -4.26
N ILE A 272 11.88 -1.08 -3.60
CA ILE A 272 12.15 -1.29 -2.18
C ILE A 272 13.66 -1.42 -1.95
N ALA A 273 14.35 -2.22 -2.77
CA ALA A 273 15.80 -2.39 -2.69
C ALA A 273 16.56 -1.07 -2.93
N GLU A 274 16.15 -0.26 -3.90
CA GLU A 274 16.74 1.08 -4.13
C GLU A 274 16.64 2.00 -2.90
N ASN A 275 15.59 1.84 -2.08
CA ASN A 275 15.43 2.59 -0.84
C ASN A 275 16.21 1.96 0.34
N ASN A 276 16.54 0.67 0.27
CA ASN A 276 17.30 -0.05 1.29
C ASN A 276 18.82 -0.08 1.02
N CYS A 277 19.28 0.07 -0.23
CA CYS A 277 20.65 -0.26 -0.66
C CYS A 277 21.52 0.91 -1.14
N GLN A 278 21.14 2.18 -0.96
CA GLN A 278 22.09 3.30 -1.15
C GLN A 278 23.17 3.41 -0.05
N GLY A 279 23.33 2.34 0.76
CA GLY A 279 24.34 2.17 1.79
C GLY A 279 25.71 1.72 1.28
N ASN A 280 25.78 0.91 0.21
CA ASN A 280 27.04 0.32 -0.27
C ASN A 280 27.27 0.56 -1.78
N GLY A 281 28.25 1.42 -2.08
CA GLY A 281 29.06 1.36 -3.30
C GLY A 281 28.44 1.94 -4.58
N MET A 282 28.86 3.16 -4.93
CA MET A 282 29.53 3.43 -6.21
C MET A 282 30.23 4.79 -6.13
N ALA A 283 31.55 4.73 -6.28
CA ALA A 283 32.61 5.76 -6.15
C ALA A 283 32.87 6.30 -4.74
#